data_AF-A0AAW0YKS3-F1
#
_entry.id   AF-A0AAW0YKS3-F1
#
_cell.length_a   1.000
_cell.length_b   1.000
_cell.length_c   1.000
_cell.angle_alpha   90.00
_cell.angle_beta   90.00
_cell.angle_gamma   90.00
#
_symmetry.space_group_name_H-M   'P 1'
#
loop_
_entity.id
_entity.type
_entity.pdbx_description
1 polymer ?
#
loop_
_entity_poly.entity_id
_entity_poly.type
_entity_poly.pdbx_seq_one_letter_code
_entity_poly.pdbx_strand_id
1 'polypeptide(L)'
;MVAVGNGAPFRCLKYCMVCRTRNRLSIHKRSKHPNEYHRDVEGAVAHVRTRWSKEEEYVLAMAEVKILREARKFGQGVPAGMNLLLAEAHTKRLVEAIKGHRKVASYRALVDRLMSEVVVGGGVQRIQDVPH
;
A
#
# COMPACT_ATOMS: atom_id res chain seq x y z
N MET A 1 -7.98 32.91 -4.22
CA MET A 1 -9.21 32.46 -4.91
C MET A 1 -8.88 31.13 -5.59
N VAL A 2 -9.43 30.03 -5.07
CA VAL A 2 -9.04 28.66 -5.49
C VAL A 2 -9.87 28.24 -6.71
N ALA A 3 -9.17 27.77 -7.74
CA ALA A 3 -9.74 27.28 -8.99
C ALA A 3 -10.79 26.18 -8.74
N VAL A 4 -12.03 26.43 -9.18
CA VAL A 4 -13.09 25.43 -9.24
C VAL A 4 -12.79 24.53 -10.44
N GLY A 5 -12.18 23.38 -10.20
CA GLY A 5 -12.01 22.35 -11.21
C GLY A 5 -13.36 21.91 -11.74
N ASN A 6 -13.59 22.10 -13.05
CA ASN A 6 -14.69 21.55 -13.82
C ASN A 6 -14.63 20.01 -13.80
N GLY A 7 -15.16 19.40 -12.73
CA GLY A 7 -15.39 17.97 -12.66
C GLY A 7 -16.59 17.63 -13.52
N ALA A 8 -16.38 16.96 -14.66
CA ALA A 8 -17.46 16.48 -15.51
C ALA A 8 -18.52 15.73 -14.68
N PRO A 9 -19.83 15.98 -14.90
CA PRO A 9 -20.90 15.32 -14.15
C PRO A 9 -20.79 13.79 -14.28
N PHE A 10 -20.92 13.07 -13.16
CA PHE A 10 -20.91 11.61 -13.14
C PHE A 10 -22.25 11.12 -13.70
N ARG A 11 -22.33 10.79 -14.99
CA ARG A 11 -23.60 10.39 -15.64
C ARG A 11 -23.70 8.87 -15.78
N CYS A 12 -24.91 8.36 -15.56
CA CYS A 12 -25.29 7.05 -16.05
C CYS A 12 -25.75 7.18 -17.51
N LEU A 13 -25.03 6.56 -18.46
CA LEU A 13 -25.36 6.63 -19.89
C LEU A 13 -26.68 5.93 -20.25
N LYS A 14 -27.20 5.06 -19.37
CA LYS A 14 -28.43 4.26 -19.62
C LYS A 14 -29.73 4.89 -19.12
N TYR A 15 -29.65 5.74 -18.10
CA TYR A 15 -30.84 6.41 -17.51
C TYR A 15 -30.72 7.93 -17.50
N CYS A 16 -29.72 8.50 -18.18
CA CYS A 16 -29.45 9.94 -18.28
C CYS A 16 -29.42 10.68 -16.92
N MET A 17 -29.18 9.95 -15.81
CA MET A 17 -29.15 10.52 -14.48
C MET A 17 -27.79 11.14 -14.21
N VAL A 18 -27.78 12.45 -13.93
CA VAL A 18 -26.59 13.17 -13.50
C VAL A 18 -26.39 12.99 -12.01
N CYS A 19 -25.38 12.22 -11.62
CA CYS A 19 -24.94 12.10 -10.24
C CYS A 19 -23.96 13.22 -9.91
N ARG A 20 -24.22 13.94 -8.81
CA ARG A 20 -23.32 14.99 -8.31
C ARG A 20 -22.00 14.44 -7.77
N THR A 21 -21.93 13.14 -7.44
CA THR A 21 -20.74 12.50 -6.87
C THR A 21 -20.55 11.07 -7.39
N ARG A 22 -19.29 10.62 -7.41
CA ARG A 22 -18.91 9.23 -7.76
C ARG A 22 -19.60 8.20 -6.87
N ASN A 23 -19.78 8.48 -5.58
CA ASN A 23 -20.49 7.60 -4.64
C ASN A 23 -21.96 7.43 -5.02
N ARG A 24 -22.67 8.51 -5.38
CA ARG A 24 -24.07 8.41 -5.84
C ARG A 24 -24.19 7.60 -7.12
N LEU A 25 -23.25 7.75 -8.06
CA LEU A 25 -23.22 6.93 -9.28
C LEU A 25 -23.01 5.45 -8.95
N SER A 26 -22.15 5.12 -7.99
CA SER A 26 -21.94 3.74 -7.54
C SER A 26 -23.19 3.13 -6.92
N ILE A 27 -23.85 3.85 -6.00
CA ILE A 27 -25.12 3.41 -5.37
C ILE A 27 -26.21 3.25 -6.45
N HIS A 28 -26.31 4.20 -7.38
CA HIS A 28 -27.24 4.14 -8.50
C HIS A 28 -26.98 2.91 -9.38
N LYS A 29 -25.72 2.64 -9.76
CA LYS A 29 -25.35 1.45 -10.54
C LYS A 29 -25.70 0.15 -9.80
N ARG A 30 -25.43 0.06 -8.49
CA ARG A 30 -25.80 -1.10 -7.66
C ARG A 30 -27.31 -1.35 -7.63
N SER A 31 -28.11 -0.28 -7.58
CA SER A 31 -29.57 -0.37 -7.48
C SER A 31 -30.26 -0.59 -8.83
N LYS A 32 -29.80 0.09 -9.89
CA LYS A 32 -30.48 0.13 -11.21
C LYS A 32 -29.81 -0.72 -12.29
N HIS A 33 -28.53 -1.03 -12.12
CA HIS A 33 -27.74 -1.83 -13.06
C HIS A 33 -26.96 -2.95 -12.34
N PRO A 34 -27.59 -3.76 -11.48
CA PRO A 34 -26.87 -4.73 -10.65
C PRO A 34 -26.03 -5.69 -11.49
N ASN A 35 -26.55 -6.18 -12.63
CA ASN A 35 -25.83 -7.10 -13.51
C ASN A 35 -24.61 -6.46 -14.19
N GLU A 36 -24.70 -5.18 -14.56
CA GLU A 36 -23.59 -4.46 -15.20
C GLU A 36 -22.57 -4.01 -14.16
N TYR A 37 -23.04 -3.62 -12.97
CA TYR A 37 -22.18 -3.34 -11.84
C TYR A 37 -21.42 -4.60 -11.43
N HIS A 38 -22.09 -5.74 -11.37
CA HIS A 38 -21.42 -7.02 -11.14
C HIS A 38 -20.43 -7.34 -12.25
N ARG A 39 -20.79 -7.22 -13.54
CA ARG A 39 -19.82 -7.45 -14.64
C ARG A 39 -18.62 -6.48 -14.61
N ASP A 40 -18.84 -5.21 -14.31
CA ASP A 40 -17.80 -4.17 -14.21
C ASP A 40 -16.89 -4.42 -13.00
N VAL A 41 -17.48 -4.85 -11.88
CA VAL A 41 -16.75 -5.24 -10.67
C VAL A 41 -16.03 -6.57 -10.87
N GLU A 42 -16.67 -7.59 -11.44
CA GLU A 42 -16.11 -8.91 -11.75
C GLU A 42 -14.96 -8.80 -12.77
N GLY A 43 -15.06 -7.92 -13.76
CA GLY A 43 -13.94 -7.55 -14.63
C GLY A 43 -12.80 -6.82 -13.90
N ALA A 44 -13.12 -6.09 -12.82
CA ALA A 44 -12.14 -5.51 -11.89
C ALA A 44 -11.69 -6.50 -10.78
N VAL A 45 -12.32 -7.69 -10.66
CA VAL A 45 -11.98 -8.76 -9.69
C VAL A 45 -10.85 -9.63 -10.25
N ALA A 46 -9.84 -9.00 -10.84
CA ALA A 46 -8.46 -9.48 -10.67
C ALA A 46 -7.91 -9.11 -9.28
N HIS A 47 -8.73 -8.54 -8.39
CA HIS A 47 -8.47 -8.41 -6.95
C HIS A 47 -8.60 -9.74 -6.19
N VAL A 48 -7.99 -10.80 -6.71
CA VAL A 48 -7.60 -11.90 -5.83
C VAL A 48 -6.72 -11.25 -4.76
N ARG A 49 -7.10 -11.42 -3.48
CA ARG A 49 -6.23 -11.07 -2.36
C ARG A 49 -5.02 -12.00 -2.45
N THR A 50 -4.09 -11.69 -3.35
CA THR A 50 -2.88 -12.46 -3.54
C THR A 50 -2.20 -12.48 -2.18
N ARG A 51 -2.13 -13.67 -1.58
CA ARG A 51 -1.42 -13.90 -0.34
C ARG A 51 -0.02 -13.29 -0.51
N TRP A 52 0.46 -12.57 0.49
CA TRP A 52 1.83 -12.07 0.45
C TRP A 52 2.76 -13.28 0.32
N SER A 53 3.57 -13.32 -0.74
CA SER A 53 4.61 -14.33 -0.87
C SER A 53 5.75 -13.96 0.06
N LYS A 54 6.46 -14.94 0.61
CA LYS A 54 7.58 -14.69 1.53
C LYS A 54 8.64 -13.76 0.93
N GLU A 55 8.94 -13.91 -0.36
CA GLU A 55 9.85 -13.02 -1.08
C GLU A 55 9.31 -11.59 -1.14
N GLU A 56 8.01 -11.41 -1.38
CA GLU A 56 7.35 -10.11 -1.44
C GLU A 56 7.36 -9.43 -0.06
N GLU A 57 7.08 -10.19 1.01
CA GLU A 57 7.19 -9.72 2.39
C GLU A 57 8.62 -9.27 2.72
N TYR A 58 9.62 -10.04 2.29
CA TYR A 58 11.03 -9.73 2.52
C TYR A 58 11.48 -8.48 1.78
N VAL A 59 11.09 -8.32 0.50
CA VAL A 59 11.39 -7.14 -0.30
C VAL A 59 10.75 -5.89 0.32
N LEU A 60 9.48 -5.98 0.74
CA LEU A 60 8.80 -4.88 1.42
C LEU A 60 9.50 -4.53 2.74
N ALA A 61 9.86 -5.53 3.54
CA ALA A 61 10.54 -5.34 4.82
C ALA A 61 11.92 -4.69 4.63
N MET A 62 12.71 -5.11 3.63
CA MET A 62 13.99 -4.48 3.30
C MET A 62 13.84 -3.00 2.92
N ALA A 63 12.82 -2.67 2.12
CA ALA A 63 12.54 -1.29 1.75
C ALA A 63 12.16 -0.45 2.97
N GLU A 64 11.34 -0.99 3.87
CA GLU A 64 10.96 -0.32 5.12
C GLU A 64 12.17 -0.10 6.04
N VAL A 65 13.03 -1.10 6.18
CA VAL A 65 14.28 -0.99 6.96
C VAL A 65 15.18 0.09 6.39
N LYS A 66 15.34 0.15 5.06
CA LYS A 66 16.15 1.18 4.40
C LYS A 66 15.64 2.58 4.75
N ILE A 67 14.34 2.83 4.58
CA ILE A 67 13.70 4.13 4.87
C ILE A 67 13.89 4.51 6.35
N LEU A 68 13.69 3.56 7.26
CA LEU A 68 13.84 3.81 8.70
C LEU A 68 15.31 4.05 9.10
N ARG A 69 16.29 3.38 8.47
CA ARG A 69 17.72 3.63 8.70
C ARG A 69 18.12 5.03 8.22
N GLU A 70 17.63 5.43 7.05
CA GLU A 70 17.83 6.77 6.52
C GLU A 70 17.23 7.82 7.45
N ALA A 71 15.98 7.64 7.89
CA ALA A 71 15.35 8.55 8.86
C ALA A 71 16.15 8.67 10.17
N ARG A 72 16.61 7.53 10.72
CA ARG A 72 17.43 7.50 11.94
C ARG A 72 18.76 8.23 11.77
N LYS A 73 19.40 8.12 10.59
CA LYS A 73 20.64 8.85 10.27
C LYS A 73 20.47 10.37 10.36
N PHE A 74 19.29 10.87 10.02
CA PHE A 74 18.94 12.30 10.12
C PHE A 74 18.31 12.68 11.47
N GLY A 75 18.35 11.78 12.48
CA GLY A 75 17.73 12.02 13.79
C GLY A 75 16.20 12.10 13.74
N GLN A 76 15.58 11.64 12.65
CA GLN A 76 14.14 11.67 12.45
C GLN A 76 13.50 10.36 12.91
N GLY A 77 12.28 10.46 13.45
CA GLY A 77 11.45 9.30 13.75
C GLY A 77 10.88 8.63 12.51
N VAL A 78 9.87 7.77 12.68
CA VAL A 78 9.20 7.10 11.55
C VAL A 78 8.61 8.16 10.61
N PRO A 79 8.97 8.17 9.31
CA PRO A 79 8.51 9.20 8.38
C PRO A 79 6.99 9.19 8.21
N ALA A 80 6.42 10.40 8.20
CA ALA A 80 5.03 10.60 7.82
C ALA A 80 4.83 10.10 6.38
N GLY A 81 3.83 9.25 6.16
CA GLY A 81 3.58 8.69 4.83
C GLY A 81 4.41 7.46 4.47
N MET A 82 4.98 6.73 5.45
CA MET A 82 5.68 5.45 5.20
C MET A 82 4.94 4.50 4.23
N ASN A 83 3.60 4.41 4.32
CA ASN A 83 2.84 3.54 3.43
C ASN A 83 2.85 4.01 1.97
N LEU A 84 2.91 5.32 1.73
CA LEU A 84 3.03 5.91 0.39
C LEU A 84 4.42 5.64 -0.17
N LEU A 85 5.46 5.91 0.61
CA LEU A 85 6.85 5.63 0.23
C LEU A 85 7.06 4.15 -0.13
N LEU A 86 6.49 3.24 0.67
CA LEU A 86 6.54 1.81 0.39
C LEU A 86 5.73 1.42 -0.84
N ALA A 87 4.60 2.07 -1.11
CA ALA A 87 3.82 1.81 -2.32
C ALA A 87 4.53 2.30 -3.60
N GLU A 88 5.23 3.43 -3.51
CA GLU A 88 6.07 3.93 -4.60
C GLU A 88 7.24 2.96 -4.90
N ALA A 89 7.86 2.40 -3.86
CA ALA A 89 8.90 1.38 -4.00
C ALA A 89 8.34 0.00 -4.43
N HIS A 90 7.08 -0.29 -4.13
CA HIS A 90 6.44 -1.58 -4.36
C HIS A 90 5.20 -1.47 -5.26
N THR A 91 5.43 -1.25 -6.55
CA THR A 91 4.41 -0.94 -7.57
C THR A 91 3.33 -2.02 -7.77
N LYS A 92 3.54 -3.24 -7.26
CA LYS A 92 2.61 -4.36 -7.38
C LYS A 92 1.47 -4.37 -6.35
N ARG A 93 1.53 -3.52 -5.32
CA ARG A 93 0.57 -3.54 -4.19
C ARG A 93 0.03 -2.14 -3.90
N LEU A 94 -1.26 -2.08 -3.57
CA LEU A 94 -1.92 -0.83 -3.17
C LEU A 94 -1.48 -0.39 -1.77
N VAL A 95 -1.51 0.92 -1.51
CA VAL A 95 -1.22 1.54 -0.20
C VAL A 95 -2.01 0.88 0.93
N GLU A 96 -3.29 0.60 0.72
CA GLU A 96 -4.14 -0.02 1.75
C GLU A 96 -3.76 -1.49 2.03
N ALA A 97 -3.26 -2.23 1.03
CA ALA A 97 -2.76 -3.58 1.23
C ALA A 97 -1.47 -3.57 2.05
N ILE A 98 -0.54 -2.65 1.76
CA ILE A 98 0.70 -2.45 2.51
C ILE A 98 0.38 -2.04 3.95
N LYS A 99 -0.51 -1.06 4.13
CA LYS A 99 -0.97 -0.60 5.44
C LYS A 99 -1.58 -1.74 6.27
N GLY A 100 -2.36 -2.62 5.65
CA GLY A 100 -2.90 -3.81 6.31
C GLY A 100 -1.79 -4.77 6.73
N HIS A 101 -0.83 -5.02 5.84
CA HIS A 101 0.26 -5.96 6.09
C HIS A 101 1.24 -5.49 7.17
N ARG A 102 1.58 -4.19 7.22
CA ARG A 102 2.47 -3.61 8.25
C ARG A 102 1.91 -3.70 9.68
N LYS A 103 0.62 -3.97 9.84
CA LYS A 103 0.00 -4.20 11.15
C LYS A 103 0.19 -5.63 11.64
N VAL A 104 0.55 -6.57 10.75
CA VAL A 104 0.72 -7.97 11.09
C VAL A 104 1.96 -8.13 11.97
N ALA A 105 1.82 -8.85 13.10
CA ALA A 105 2.88 -9.03 14.08
C ALA A 105 4.11 -9.76 13.51
N SER A 106 3.89 -10.78 12.67
CA SER A 106 4.98 -11.52 12.01
C SER A 106 5.81 -10.63 11.10
N TYR A 107 5.17 -9.74 10.35
CA TYR A 107 5.86 -8.77 9.49
C TYR A 107 6.67 -7.76 10.33
N ARG A 108 6.11 -7.24 11.43
CA ARG A 108 6.85 -6.34 12.33
C ARG A 108 8.08 -7.01 12.93
N ALA A 109 7.95 -8.27 13.34
CA ALA A 109 9.08 -9.06 13.84
C ALA A 109 10.16 -9.27 12.76
N LEU A 110 9.77 -9.43 11.49
CA LEU A 110 10.70 -9.50 10.37
C LEU A 110 11.45 -8.19 10.18
N VAL A 111 10.75 -7.05 10.19
CA VAL A 111 11.36 -5.71 10.06
C VAL A 111 12.32 -5.44 11.22
N ASP A 112 11.95 -5.77 12.45
CA ASP A 112 12.78 -5.60 13.65
C ASP A 112 14.06 -6.44 13.59
N ARG A 113 13.93 -7.71 13.17
CA ARG A 113 15.07 -8.60 12.94
C ARG A 113 16.02 -8.01 11.90
N LEU A 114 15.49 -7.62 10.73
CA LEU A 114 16.29 -7.02 9.66
C LEU A 114 16.89 -5.67 10.04
N MET A 115 16.26 -4.93 10.94
CA MET A 115 16.82 -3.70 11.51
C MET A 115 18.07 -3.97 12.34
N SER A 116 18.00 -5.01 13.16
CA SER A 116 19.07 -5.47 14.05
C SER A 116 20.20 -6.17 13.29
N GLU A 117 19.88 -6.83 12.17
CA GLU A 117 20.86 -7.41 11.25
C GLU A 117 21.53 -6.30 10.41
N VAL A 118 22.75 -5.91 10.80
CA VAL A 118 23.57 -5.01 9.99
C VAL A 118 24.03 -5.76 8.74
N VAL A 119 23.30 -5.60 7.64
CA VAL A 119 23.82 -5.96 6.31
C VAL A 119 24.89 -4.92 5.95
N VAL A 120 26.11 -5.14 6.42
CA VAL A 120 27.30 -4.60 5.76
C VAL A 120 27.36 -5.32 4.42
N GLY A 121 27.35 -4.55 3.33
CA GLY A 121 27.29 -5.11 1.98
C GLY A 121 28.27 -6.26 1.79
N GLY A 122 27.74 -7.44 1.44
CA GLY A 122 28.55 -8.55 0.93
C GLY A 122 28.97 -9.65 1.90
N GLY A 123 28.48 -9.71 3.15
CA GLY A 123 28.80 -10.85 4.02
C GLY A 123 28.00 -10.89 5.32
N VAL A 124 27.40 -12.04 5.61
CA VAL A 124 26.76 -12.31 6.90
C VAL A 124 27.86 -12.51 7.94
N GLN A 125 28.06 -11.56 8.85
CA GLN A 125 28.90 -11.76 10.04
C GLN A 125 28.09 -11.53 11.31
N ARG A 126 27.97 -12.60 12.10
CA ARG A 126 27.50 -12.56 13.49
C ARG A 126 28.56 -11.82 14.31
N ILE A 127 28.16 -10.73 14.95
CA ILE A 127 29.00 -10.03 15.92
C ILE A 127 29.08 -10.94 17.15
N GLN A 128 30.20 -11.64 17.34
CA GLN A 128 30.51 -12.27 18.62
C GLN A 128 31.14 -11.23 19.55
N ASP A 129 30.60 -11.24 20.77
CA ASP A 129 31.06 -10.65 22.02
C ASP A 129 32.58 -10.41 22.11
N VAL A 130 32.98 -9.16 22.41
CA VAL A 130 34.37 -8.82 22.77
C VAL A 130 34.44 -8.70 24.30
N PRO A 131 35.18 -9.56 25.00
CA PRO A 131 35.39 -9.41 26.43
C PRO A 131 36.39 -8.28 26.70
N HIS A 132 36.14 -7.56 27.80
CA HIS A 132 36.95 -6.46 28.30
C HIS A 132 38.14 -6.96 29.14
#